data_AF-A0A256ZPB1-F1
#
_entry.id   AF-A0A256ZPB1-F1
#
_cell.length_a   1.000
_cell.length_b   1.000
_cell.length_c   1.000
_cell.angle_alpha   90.00
_cell.angle_beta   90.00
_cell.angle_gamma   90.00
#
_symmetry.space_group_name_H-M   'P 1'
#
loop_
_entity.id
_entity.type
_entity.pdbx_description
1 polymer ?
#
loop_
_entity_poly.entity_id
_entity_poly.type
_entity_poly.pdbx_seq_one_letter_code
_entity_poly.pdbx_strand_id
1 'polypeptide(L)'
;MTNIDRFKSFHKAATENNKILGLDTRMAYIIDQLREKIHLPNPKDDENIRVYYRLAKTCTFCDTDYYIYEREFMENRITYRELKKNQENHVVLTNFNKLMELVYIQPEKADYIYSSSEHFLEGDGNKEKRTVLENWLNHFRIQLHKAHCSGHMSKKDLEHAIKEIKPDILIPVHTQNPKEFKKIHSNVLIPEREEEIEI
;
A
#
# COMPACT_ATOMS: atom_id res chain seq x y z
N MET A 1 -3.78 0.56 4.48
CA MET A 1 -3.79 -0.92 4.45
C MET A 1 -2.57 -1.46 3.69
N THR A 2 -1.91 -2.53 4.15
CA THR A 2 -0.80 -3.19 3.41
C THR A 2 -1.35 -4.29 2.52
N ASN A 3 -1.01 -4.31 1.23
CA ASN A 3 -1.51 -5.28 0.26
C ASN A 3 -0.35 -6.13 -0.29
N ILE A 4 -0.34 -7.43 0.05
CA ILE A 4 0.74 -8.35 -0.34
C ILE A 4 0.65 -8.77 -1.80
N ASP A 5 -0.54 -8.92 -2.36
CA ASP A 5 -0.70 -9.26 -3.78
C ASP A 5 -0.18 -8.14 -4.68
N ARG A 6 -0.40 -6.89 -4.29
CA ARG A 6 0.19 -5.73 -4.97
C ARG A 6 1.71 -5.73 -4.88
N PHE A 7 2.27 -6.11 -3.73
CA PHE A 7 3.71 -6.32 -3.61
C PHE A 7 4.20 -7.40 -4.58
N LYS A 8 3.54 -8.57 -4.65
CA LYS A 8 3.89 -9.63 -5.60
C LYS A 8 3.89 -9.13 -7.04
N SER A 9 2.88 -8.35 -7.43
CA SER A 9 2.78 -7.75 -8.76
C SER A 9 3.94 -6.79 -9.05
N PHE A 10 4.28 -5.89 -8.12
CA PHE A 10 5.39 -4.97 -8.31
C PHE A 10 6.75 -5.66 -8.27
N HIS A 11 6.92 -6.67 -7.42
CA HIS A 11 8.14 -7.49 -7.38
C HIS A 11 8.36 -8.18 -8.72
N LYS A 12 7.34 -8.89 -9.21
CA LYS A 12 7.37 -9.54 -10.53
C LYS A 12 7.69 -8.55 -11.65
N ALA A 13 6.98 -7.41 -11.70
CA ALA A 13 7.19 -6.40 -12.73
C ALA A 13 8.61 -5.79 -12.67
N ALA A 14 9.15 -5.55 -11.46
CA ALA A 14 10.50 -5.05 -11.29
C ALA A 14 11.53 -6.06 -11.81
N THR A 15 11.44 -7.33 -11.39
CA THR A 15 12.32 -8.42 -11.83
C THR A 15 12.29 -8.61 -13.35
N GLU A 16 11.10 -8.66 -13.96
CA GLU A 16 10.93 -8.82 -15.42
C GLU A 16 11.54 -7.65 -16.22
N ASN A 17 11.73 -6.48 -15.59
CA ASN A 17 12.33 -5.30 -16.19
C ASN A 17 13.77 -5.04 -15.72
N ASN A 18 14.42 -6.02 -15.08
CA ASN A 18 15.78 -5.92 -14.54
C ASN A 18 15.95 -4.73 -13.57
N LYS A 19 14.92 -4.47 -12.76
CA LYS A 19 14.92 -3.42 -11.73
C LYS A 19 14.88 -4.04 -10.34
N ILE A 20 15.49 -3.34 -9.39
CA ILE A 20 15.51 -3.69 -7.97
C ILE A 20 14.34 -3.00 -7.27
N LEU A 21 13.56 -3.76 -6.50
CA LEU A 21 12.47 -3.26 -5.69
C LEU A 21 12.97 -2.82 -4.31
N GLY A 22 12.96 -1.51 -4.07
CA GLY A 22 13.20 -0.90 -2.77
C GLY A 22 11.97 -0.96 -1.87
N LEU A 23 12.09 -1.57 -0.70
CA LEU A 23 11.03 -1.69 0.31
C LEU A 23 11.41 -0.95 1.57
N ASP A 24 10.45 -0.40 2.31
CA ASP A 24 10.77 0.07 3.65
C ASP A 24 10.92 -1.06 4.68
N THR A 25 11.55 -0.75 5.81
CA THR A 25 11.80 -1.71 6.91
C THR A 25 10.52 -2.35 7.45
N ARG A 26 9.39 -1.64 7.45
CA ARG A 26 8.10 -2.18 7.90
C ARG A 26 7.57 -3.22 6.91
N MET A 27 7.62 -2.93 5.60
CA MET A 27 7.18 -3.85 4.56
C MET A 27 8.09 -5.07 4.51
N ALA A 28 9.41 -4.88 4.61
CA ALA A 28 10.37 -5.97 4.74
C ALA A 28 10.02 -6.88 5.93
N TYR A 29 9.74 -6.31 7.10
CA TYR A 29 9.29 -7.08 8.26
C TYR A 29 8.00 -7.86 7.99
N ILE A 30 6.97 -7.23 7.42
CA ILE A 30 5.70 -7.91 7.10
C ILE A 30 5.93 -9.09 6.13
N ILE A 31 6.74 -8.89 5.10
CA ILE A 31 7.09 -9.96 4.14
C ILE A 31 7.83 -11.08 4.87
N ASP A 32 8.83 -10.76 5.67
CA ASP A 32 9.62 -11.73 6.43
C ASP A 32 8.74 -12.62 7.32
N GLN A 33 7.77 -12.02 8.03
CA GLN A 33 6.83 -12.73 8.91
C GLN A 33 5.81 -13.60 8.15
N LEU A 34 5.51 -13.29 6.89
CA LEU A 34 4.49 -13.99 6.09
C LEU A 34 5.08 -14.94 5.06
N ARG A 35 6.39 -14.85 4.77
CA ARG A 35 7.02 -15.50 3.61
C ARG A 35 6.78 -17.01 3.53
N GLU A 36 6.82 -17.71 4.66
CA GLU A 36 6.66 -19.17 4.70
C GLU A 36 5.21 -19.58 4.46
N LYS A 37 4.24 -18.76 4.88
CA LYS A 37 2.81 -19.08 4.76
C LYS A 37 2.27 -18.86 3.36
N ILE A 38 2.79 -17.86 2.65
CA ILE A 38 2.24 -17.42 1.36
C ILE A 38 3.30 -17.31 0.25
N HIS A 39 4.45 -17.95 0.44
CA HIS A 39 5.58 -18.08 -0.49
C HIS A 39 6.02 -16.71 -1.05
N LEU A 40 6.72 -15.93 -0.21
CA LEU A 40 7.30 -14.64 -0.59
C LEU A 40 8.83 -14.71 -0.67
N PRO A 41 9.46 -13.83 -1.46
CA PRO A 41 10.92 -13.66 -1.43
C PRO A 41 11.40 -13.27 -0.03
N ASN A 42 12.64 -13.65 0.30
CA ASN A 42 13.25 -13.30 1.57
C ASN A 42 13.88 -11.90 1.48
N PRO A 43 13.36 -10.89 2.21
CA PRO A 43 13.86 -9.53 2.11
C PRO A 43 15.28 -9.36 2.65
N LYS A 44 15.85 -10.37 3.33
CA LYS A 44 17.21 -10.36 3.88
C LYS A 44 18.29 -10.69 2.86
N ASP A 45 17.97 -11.38 1.76
CA ASP A 45 18.97 -11.87 0.80
C ASP A 45 18.50 -11.93 -0.66
N ASP A 46 17.24 -11.64 -0.97
CA ASP A 46 16.75 -11.60 -2.35
C ASP A 46 17.48 -10.51 -3.17
N GLU A 47 18.04 -10.91 -4.31
CA GLU A 47 18.84 -10.06 -5.19
C GLU A 47 18.06 -8.92 -5.85
N ASN A 48 16.75 -9.10 -6.01
CA ASN A 48 15.83 -8.14 -6.63
C ASN A 48 15.15 -7.24 -5.59
N ILE A 49 15.47 -7.39 -4.31
CA ILE A 49 14.94 -6.58 -3.22
C ILE A 49 16.07 -5.84 -2.54
N ARG A 50 15.83 -4.58 -2.19
CA ARG A 50 16.64 -3.84 -1.22
C ARG A 50 15.76 -3.20 -0.16
N VAL A 51 16.24 -3.13 1.07
CA VAL A 51 15.49 -2.53 2.17
C VAL A 51 15.98 -1.09 2.40
N TYR A 52 15.11 -0.12 2.12
CA TYR A 52 15.40 1.30 2.29
C TYR A 52 15.43 1.70 3.76
N TYR A 53 16.58 2.17 4.20
CA TYR A 53 16.75 2.79 5.52
C TYR A 53 16.76 4.30 5.36
N ARG A 54 15.87 4.96 6.11
CA ARG A 54 15.88 6.41 6.25
C ARG A 54 17.03 6.87 7.13
N LEU A 55 17.49 8.09 6.90
CA LEU A 55 18.45 8.73 7.79
C LEU A 55 17.81 8.93 9.17
N ALA A 56 18.49 8.49 10.23
CA ALA A 56 17.97 8.53 11.60
C ALA A 56 19.06 8.92 12.59
N LYS A 57 18.66 9.52 13.73
CA LYS A 57 19.48 9.90 14.89
C LYS A 57 20.91 10.36 14.56
N THR A 58 21.90 9.46 14.59
CA THR A 58 23.33 9.81 14.39
C THR A 58 23.66 10.19 12.94
N CYS A 59 22.75 9.94 12.01
CA CYS A 59 22.92 10.16 10.57
C CYS A 59 24.04 9.30 9.94
N THR A 60 24.38 8.17 10.57
CA THR A 60 25.44 7.27 10.10
C THR A 60 24.94 5.89 9.65
N PHE A 61 23.63 5.63 9.78
CA PHE A 61 23.03 4.32 9.53
C PHE A 61 23.58 3.23 10.46
N CYS A 62 23.94 3.57 11.69
CA CYS A 62 24.37 2.58 12.67
C CYS A 62 23.16 1.80 13.21
N ASP A 63 23.37 0.57 13.64
CA ASP A 63 22.30 -0.31 14.12
C ASP A 63 21.51 0.30 15.30
N THR A 64 22.18 1.04 16.18
CA THR A 64 21.58 1.74 17.32
C THR A 64 20.60 2.86 16.92
N ASP A 65 20.66 3.34 15.67
CA ASP A 65 19.69 4.30 15.13
C ASP A 65 18.31 3.66 14.95
N TYR A 66 18.25 2.34 14.74
CA TYR A 66 17.05 1.61 14.30
C TYR A 66 16.52 0.67 15.38
N TYR A 67 15.23 0.34 15.27
CA TYR A 67 14.59 -0.64 16.14
C TYR A 67 15.17 -2.04 15.89
N ILE A 68 15.10 -2.91 16.91
CA ILE A 68 15.66 -4.27 16.85
C ILE A 68 15.14 -5.04 15.63
N TYR A 69 13.84 -4.98 15.37
CA TYR A 69 13.24 -5.67 14.22
C TYR A 69 13.75 -5.16 12.87
N GLU A 70 14.19 -3.90 12.79
CA GLU A 70 14.73 -3.33 11.56
C GLU A 70 16.15 -3.84 11.33
N ARG A 71 16.93 -4.14 12.37
CA ARG A 71 18.36 -4.46 12.24
C ARG A 71 18.62 -5.72 11.42
N GLU A 72 17.67 -6.65 11.40
CA GLU A 72 17.78 -7.92 10.68
C GLU A 72 17.90 -7.76 9.16
N PHE A 73 17.50 -6.61 8.61
CA PHE A 73 17.56 -6.35 7.16
C PHE A 73 18.75 -5.46 6.76
N MET A 74 19.64 -5.12 7.70
CA MET A 74 20.70 -4.14 7.43
C MET A 74 21.73 -4.64 6.41
N GLU A 75 21.94 -5.94 6.29
CA GLU A 75 22.82 -6.52 5.27
C GLU A 75 22.27 -6.28 3.85
N ASN A 76 20.95 -6.29 3.68
CA ASN A 76 20.29 -6.02 2.40
C ASN A 76 19.81 -4.57 2.25
N ARG A 77 20.42 -3.65 3.00
CA ARG A 77 19.99 -2.25 3.02
C ARG A 77 20.32 -1.51 1.73
N ILE A 78 19.54 -0.47 1.46
CA ILE A 78 19.87 0.60 0.54
C ILE A 78 19.58 1.95 1.18
N THR A 79 20.44 2.93 0.92
CA THR A 79 20.31 4.29 1.43
C THR A 79 19.90 5.26 0.34
N TYR A 80 19.48 6.47 0.72
CA TYR A 80 19.20 7.54 -0.25
C TYR A 80 20.43 7.86 -1.12
N ARG A 81 21.65 7.71 -0.59
CA ARG A 81 22.90 7.96 -1.32
C ARG A 81 23.10 6.97 -2.46
N GLU A 82 22.72 5.73 -2.24
CA GLU A 82 22.82 4.66 -3.23
C GLU A 82 21.69 4.77 -4.26
N LEU A 83 20.45 4.98 -3.81
CA LEU A 83 19.31 5.22 -4.71
C LEU A 83 19.59 6.39 -5.65
N LYS A 84 20.10 7.51 -5.11
CA LYS A 84 20.39 8.72 -5.90
C LYS A 84 21.38 8.47 -7.04
N LYS A 85 22.34 7.54 -6.88
CA LYS A 85 23.34 7.23 -7.91
C LYS A 85 22.80 6.40 -9.07
N ASN A 86 21.84 5.49 -8.80
CA ASN A 86 21.38 4.48 -9.75
C ASN A 86 19.85 4.44 -9.87
N GLN A 87 19.22 5.61 -10.00
CA GLN A 87 17.76 5.74 -9.88
C GLN A 87 16.99 4.94 -10.94
N GLU A 88 17.50 4.87 -12.17
CA GLU A 88 16.87 4.16 -13.29
C GLU A 88 16.73 2.65 -13.06
N ASN A 89 17.56 2.07 -12.18
CA ASN A 89 17.54 0.64 -11.87
C ASN A 89 16.61 0.28 -10.72
N HIS A 90 15.92 1.25 -10.11
CA HIS A 90 15.14 1.02 -8.90
C HIS A 90 13.65 1.36 -9.09
N VAL A 91 12.81 0.55 -8.46
CA VAL A 91 11.41 0.86 -8.16
C VAL A 91 11.29 0.94 -6.65
N VAL A 92 10.78 2.04 -6.09
CA VAL A 92 10.67 2.19 -4.63
C VAL A 92 9.21 2.13 -4.21
N LEU A 93 8.87 1.14 -3.38
CA LEU A 93 7.57 1.05 -2.75
C LEU A 93 7.50 2.07 -1.60
N THR A 94 6.78 3.16 -1.85
CA THR A 94 6.62 4.25 -0.88
C THR A 94 5.15 4.54 -0.60
N ASN A 95 4.88 5.41 0.36
CA ASN A 95 3.54 5.87 0.71
C ASN A 95 3.52 7.38 1.02
N PHE A 96 2.32 7.93 1.13
CA PHE A 96 2.11 9.36 1.36
C PHE A 96 2.89 9.92 2.58
N ASN A 97 3.03 9.14 3.65
CA ASN A 97 3.71 9.59 4.86
C ASN A 97 5.25 9.62 4.71
N LYS A 98 5.77 9.19 3.56
CA LYS A 98 7.20 9.12 3.25
C LYS A 98 7.62 10.06 2.13
N LEU A 99 6.75 10.97 1.71
CA LEU A 99 7.08 11.98 0.70
C LEU A 99 8.29 12.85 1.10
N MET A 100 8.54 13.05 2.39
CA MET A 100 9.72 13.77 2.87
C MET A 100 11.05 13.13 2.44
N GLU A 101 11.07 11.82 2.19
CA GLU A 101 12.28 11.13 1.71
C GLU A 101 12.72 11.60 0.31
N LEU A 102 11.80 12.18 -0.48
CA LEU A 102 12.11 12.75 -1.78
C LEU A 102 13.15 13.87 -1.69
N VAL A 103 13.22 14.60 -0.57
CA VAL A 103 14.24 15.62 -0.33
C VAL A 103 15.66 15.03 -0.34
N TYR A 104 15.81 13.77 0.11
CA TYR A 104 17.10 13.08 0.12
C TYR A 104 17.36 12.34 -1.18
N ILE A 105 16.35 11.61 -1.67
CA ILE A 105 16.45 10.78 -2.88
C ILE A 105 16.69 11.67 -4.13
N GLN A 106 16.04 12.84 -4.19
CA GLN A 106 16.12 13.78 -5.32
C GLN A 106 15.86 13.07 -6.67
N PRO A 107 14.63 12.56 -6.89
CA PRO A 107 14.31 11.79 -8.08
C PRO A 107 14.45 12.64 -9.35
N GLU A 108 15.02 12.05 -10.40
CA GLU A 108 15.16 12.65 -11.72
C GLU A 108 14.36 11.85 -12.75
N LYS A 109 13.43 12.51 -13.46
CA LYS A 109 12.57 11.87 -14.48
C LYS A 109 11.82 10.63 -13.96
N ALA A 110 11.33 10.69 -12.72
CA ALA A 110 10.64 9.56 -12.10
C ALA A 110 9.14 9.54 -12.42
N ASP A 111 8.58 8.35 -12.33
CA ASP A 111 7.14 8.09 -12.36
C ASP A 111 6.64 7.71 -10.97
N TYR A 112 5.48 8.24 -10.57
CA TYR A 112 4.76 7.84 -9.37
C TYR A 112 3.53 7.05 -9.75
N ILE A 113 3.54 5.74 -9.48
CA ILE A 113 2.38 4.87 -9.70
C ILE A 113 1.54 4.85 -8.43
N TYR A 114 0.46 5.63 -8.42
CA TYR A 114 -0.53 5.58 -7.36
C TYR A 114 -1.39 4.31 -7.52
N SER A 115 -0.96 3.25 -6.83
CA SER A 115 -1.72 2.01 -6.70
C SER A 115 -2.18 1.86 -5.25
N SER A 116 -3.37 2.40 -4.96
CA SER A 116 -4.09 2.23 -3.70
C SER A 116 -5.50 1.72 -3.98
N SER A 117 -6.10 1.01 -3.02
CA SER A 117 -7.50 0.54 -3.08
C SER A 117 -8.47 1.49 -2.38
N GLU A 118 -7.98 2.28 -1.42
CA GLU A 118 -8.80 3.23 -0.69
C GLU A 118 -8.98 4.53 -1.49
N HIS A 119 -10.11 5.21 -1.26
CA HIS A 119 -10.42 6.55 -1.80
C HIS A 119 -9.52 7.66 -1.24
N PHE A 120 -8.30 7.34 -0.81
CA PHE A 120 -7.37 8.25 -0.16
C PHE A 120 -7.10 9.50 -1.00
N LEU A 121 -7.13 9.40 -2.33
CA LEU A 121 -7.05 10.56 -3.23
C LEU A 121 -8.36 10.91 -3.92
N GLU A 122 -9.46 10.20 -3.71
CA GLU A 122 -10.67 10.36 -4.54
C GLU A 122 -11.81 11.09 -3.82
N GLY A 123 -11.99 10.86 -2.51
CA GLY A 123 -13.08 11.48 -1.75
C GLY A 123 -12.89 12.97 -1.50
N ASP A 124 -13.99 13.72 -1.42
CA ASP A 124 -14.00 15.17 -1.18
C ASP A 124 -13.29 15.57 0.13
N GLY A 125 -13.39 14.72 1.16
CA GLY A 125 -12.69 14.89 2.44
C GLY A 125 -11.16 14.73 2.37
N ASN A 126 -10.60 14.37 1.21
CA ASN A 126 -9.17 14.16 1.02
C ASN A 126 -8.49 15.20 0.13
N LYS A 127 -9.19 16.32 -0.20
CA LYS A 127 -8.66 17.37 -1.07
C LYS A 127 -7.30 17.90 -0.61
N GLU A 128 -7.14 18.17 0.68
CA GLU A 128 -5.87 18.68 1.24
C GLU A 128 -4.71 17.69 1.02
N LYS A 129 -4.92 16.40 1.32
CA LYS A 129 -3.91 15.36 1.11
C LYS A 129 -3.56 15.21 -0.36
N ARG A 130 -4.56 15.29 -1.25
CA ARG A 130 -4.34 15.28 -2.71
C ARG A 130 -3.47 16.45 -3.13
N THR A 131 -3.80 17.67 -2.68
CA THR A 131 -3.01 18.87 -2.98
C THR A 131 -1.58 18.75 -2.46
N VAL A 132 -1.38 18.23 -1.26
CA VAL A 132 -0.02 17.98 -0.74
C VAL A 132 0.74 17.03 -1.64
N LEU A 133 0.16 15.87 -2.01
CA LEU A 133 0.81 14.91 -2.89
C LEU A 133 1.17 15.56 -4.24
N GLU A 134 0.21 16.23 -4.89
CA GLU A 134 0.40 16.89 -6.18
C GLU A 134 1.52 17.94 -6.10
N ASN A 135 1.58 18.73 -5.03
CA ASN A 135 2.65 19.71 -4.83
C ASN A 135 4.03 19.05 -4.72
N TRP A 136 4.15 17.94 -3.98
CA TRP A 136 5.39 17.17 -3.91
C TRP A 136 5.79 16.62 -5.28
N LEU A 137 4.86 15.96 -5.99
CA LEU A 137 5.15 15.40 -7.31
C LEU A 137 5.54 16.50 -8.32
N ASN A 138 4.85 17.64 -8.31
CA ASN A 138 5.16 18.78 -9.17
C ASN A 138 6.54 19.39 -8.84
N HIS A 139 6.87 19.55 -7.57
CA HIS A 139 8.15 20.10 -7.13
C HIS A 139 9.34 19.26 -7.65
N PHE A 140 9.21 17.94 -7.57
CA PHE A 140 10.23 16.99 -8.05
C PHE A 140 10.05 16.58 -9.52
N ARG A 141 9.07 17.17 -10.24
CA ARG A 141 8.76 16.88 -11.64
C ARG A 141 8.50 15.39 -11.91
N ILE A 142 7.80 14.74 -10.99
CA ILE A 142 7.43 13.33 -11.04
C ILE A 142 6.09 13.18 -11.75
N GLN A 143 6.03 12.31 -12.75
CA GLN A 143 4.79 12.06 -13.49
C GLN A 143 3.88 11.12 -12.70
N LEU A 144 2.64 11.55 -12.42
CA LEU A 144 1.65 10.72 -11.73
C LEU A 144 0.92 9.80 -12.70
N HIS A 145 0.87 8.50 -12.36
CA HIS A 145 0.05 7.48 -13.01
C HIS A 145 -0.90 6.88 -11.98
N LYS A 146 -2.18 6.71 -12.33
CA LYS A 146 -3.17 6.11 -11.44
C LYS A 146 -3.46 4.67 -11.88
N ALA A 147 -3.23 3.73 -10.98
CA ALA A 147 -3.52 2.31 -11.16
C ALA A 147 -4.34 1.81 -9.96
N HIS A 148 -5.60 2.25 -9.89
CA HIS A 148 -6.53 1.96 -8.80
C HIS A 148 -7.30 0.66 -9.05
N CYS A 149 -7.49 -0.11 -7.99
CA CYS A 149 -8.41 -1.24 -7.98
C CYS A 149 -9.06 -1.31 -6.59
N SER A 150 -10.38 -1.32 -6.54
CA SER A 150 -11.17 -1.43 -5.30
C SER A 150 -10.87 -2.76 -4.60
N GLY A 151 -10.76 -2.72 -3.27
CA GLY A 151 -10.76 -3.93 -2.44
C GLY A 151 -12.16 -4.45 -2.10
N HIS A 152 -13.20 -3.69 -2.44
CA HIS A 152 -14.60 -4.04 -2.20
C HIS A 152 -15.26 -4.58 -3.46
N MET A 153 -16.19 -5.53 -3.28
CA MET A 153 -17.05 -6.02 -4.37
C MET A 153 -17.78 -4.86 -5.04
N SER A 154 -17.92 -4.94 -6.36
CA SER A 154 -18.75 -3.99 -7.09
C SER A 154 -20.22 -4.17 -6.71
N LYS A 155 -21.06 -3.15 -6.96
CA LYS A 155 -22.51 -3.27 -6.73
C LYS A 155 -23.12 -4.48 -7.44
N LYS A 156 -22.70 -4.73 -8.69
CA LYS A 156 -23.19 -5.85 -9.50
C LYS A 156 -22.79 -7.20 -8.89
N ASP A 157 -21.54 -7.34 -8.46
CA ASP A 157 -21.05 -8.58 -7.85
C ASP A 157 -21.67 -8.82 -6.48
N LEU A 158 -21.90 -7.75 -5.71
CA LEU A 158 -22.62 -7.81 -4.43
C LEU A 158 -24.08 -8.26 -4.61
N GLU A 159 -24.79 -7.68 -5.56
CA GLU A 159 -26.17 -8.10 -5.90
C GLU A 159 -26.22 -9.56 -6.36
N HIS A 160 -25.23 -9.99 -7.14
CA HIS A 160 -25.11 -11.38 -7.56
C HIS A 160 -24.84 -12.30 -6.36
N ALA A 161 -23.89 -11.97 -5.50
CA ALA A 161 -23.56 -12.74 -4.31
C ALA A 161 -24.78 -12.91 -3.38
N ILE A 162 -25.55 -11.84 -3.14
CA ILE A 162 -26.78 -11.91 -2.33
C ILE A 162 -27.80 -12.87 -2.94
N LYS A 163 -27.97 -12.83 -4.28
CA LYS A 163 -28.90 -13.71 -5.01
C LYS A 163 -28.47 -15.18 -5.01
N GLU A 164 -27.17 -15.45 -5.03
CA GLU A 164 -26.64 -16.81 -4.97
C GLU A 164 -26.72 -17.38 -3.55
N ILE A 165 -26.35 -16.60 -2.53
CA ILE A 165 -26.39 -17.01 -1.12
C ILE A 165 -27.83 -17.22 -0.65
N LYS A 166 -28.78 -16.39 -1.12
CA LYS A 166 -30.19 -16.39 -0.71
C LYS A 166 -30.35 -16.37 0.82
N PRO A 167 -29.80 -15.36 1.51
CA PRO A 167 -29.90 -15.31 2.96
C PRO A 167 -31.36 -15.17 3.40
N ASP A 168 -31.73 -15.74 4.55
CA ASP A 168 -33.07 -15.51 5.13
C ASP A 168 -33.22 -14.07 5.64
N ILE A 169 -32.13 -13.52 6.18
CA ILE A 169 -32.01 -12.15 6.69
C ILE A 169 -30.72 -11.53 6.16
N LEU A 170 -30.81 -10.31 5.61
CA LEU A 170 -29.65 -9.56 5.13
C LEU A 170 -29.35 -8.37 6.06
N ILE A 171 -28.16 -8.34 6.64
CA ILE A 171 -27.70 -7.26 7.54
C ILE A 171 -26.55 -6.48 6.87
N PRO A 172 -26.82 -5.31 6.25
CA PRO A 172 -25.78 -4.52 5.62
C PRO A 172 -24.91 -3.81 6.67
N VAL A 173 -23.64 -4.19 6.74
CA VAL A 173 -22.61 -3.53 7.56
C VAL A 173 -21.56 -2.85 6.69
N HIS A 174 -20.75 -1.96 7.28
CA HIS A 174 -19.65 -1.27 6.60
C HIS A 174 -20.07 -0.51 5.32
N THR A 175 -21.24 0.13 5.36
CA THR A 175 -21.79 0.96 4.26
C THR A 175 -22.40 2.25 4.82
N GLN A 176 -22.32 3.34 4.05
CA GLN A 176 -23.01 4.60 4.37
C GLN A 176 -24.48 4.60 3.94
N ASN A 177 -24.89 3.65 3.08
CA ASN A 177 -26.21 3.61 2.48
C ASN A 177 -26.91 2.24 2.70
N PRO A 178 -27.11 1.79 3.96
CA PRO A 178 -27.69 0.48 4.25
C PRO A 178 -29.12 0.32 3.72
N LYS A 179 -29.88 1.42 3.61
CA LYS A 179 -31.26 1.42 3.09
C LYS A 179 -31.38 0.96 1.64
N GLU A 180 -30.33 1.09 0.84
CA GLU A 180 -30.33 0.66 -0.56
C GLU A 180 -30.46 -0.87 -0.71
N PHE A 181 -30.07 -1.63 0.31
CA PHE A 181 -30.14 -3.10 0.29
C PHE A 181 -31.58 -3.62 0.31
N LYS A 182 -32.56 -2.81 0.76
CA LYS A 182 -34.00 -3.13 0.69
C LYS A 182 -34.51 -3.27 -0.75
N LYS A 183 -33.77 -2.73 -1.74
CA LYS A 183 -34.08 -2.89 -3.17
C LYS A 183 -33.58 -4.24 -3.72
N ILE A 184 -32.70 -4.91 -2.98
CA ILE A 184 -31.99 -6.13 -3.41
C ILE A 184 -32.57 -7.37 -2.73
N HIS A 185 -32.94 -7.25 -1.45
CA HIS A 185 -33.47 -8.35 -0.64
C HIS A 185 -34.70 -7.89 0.15
N SER A 186 -35.67 -8.79 0.34
CA SER A 186 -36.96 -8.48 0.97
C SER A 186 -36.89 -8.38 2.49
N ASN A 187 -35.95 -9.06 3.14
CA ASN A 187 -35.82 -9.12 4.60
C ASN A 187 -34.46 -8.55 5.04
N VAL A 188 -34.42 -7.22 5.13
CA VAL A 188 -33.21 -6.46 5.48
C VAL A 188 -33.34 -5.84 6.85
N LEU A 189 -32.47 -6.25 7.78
CA LEU A 189 -32.33 -5.62 9.09
C LEU A 189 -31.18 -4.62 9.05
N ILE A 190 -31.48 -3.35 9.30
CA ILE A 190 -30.46 -2.29 9.30
C ILE A 190 -29.97 -2.14 10.74
N PRO A 191 -28.69 -2.42 11.04
CA PRO A 191 -28.16 -2.29 12.37
C PRO A 191 -27.96 -0.82 12.76
N GLU A 192 -28.21 -0.53 14.03
CA GLU A 192 -27.75 0.70 14.69
C GLU A 192 -26.50 0.41 15.52
N ARG A 193 -25.69 1.45 15.74
CA ARG A 193 -24.42 1.29 16.46
C ARG A 193 -24.72 0.96 17.93
N GLU A 194 -24.04 -0.06 18.45
CA GLU A 194 -24.14 -0.50 19.85
C GLU A 194 -25.50 -1.10 20.24
N GLU A 195 -26.33 -1.45 19.25
CA GLU A 195 -27.59 -2.18 19.47
C GLU A 195 -27.45 -3.68 19.18
N GLU A 196 -28.17 -4.49 19.97
CA GLU A 196 -28.32 -5.93 19.74
C GLU A 196 -29.47 -6.20 18.77
N ILE A 197 -29.27 -7.13 17.84
CA ILE A 197 -30.30 -7.60 16.93
C ILE A 197 -30.63 -9.05 17.31
N GLU A 198 -31.88 -9.28 17.71
CA GLU A 198 -32.43 -10.64 17.84
C GLU A 198 -32.92 -11.13 16.47
N ILE A 199 -32.54 -12.36 16.12
CA ILE A 199 -32.76 -13.00 14.82
C ILE A 199 -33.67 -14.22 14.99
#